data_AF-Q49UT2-F1
#
_entry.id   AF-Q49UT2-F1
#
_cell.length_a   1.000
_cell.length_b   1.000
_cell.length_c   1.000
_cell.angle_alpha   90.00
_cell.angle_beta   90.00
_cell.angle_gamma   90.00
#
_symmetry.space_group_name_H-M   'P 1'
#
loop_
_entity.id
_entity.type
_entity.pdbx_description
1 polymer ?
#
loop_
_entity_poly.entity_id
_entity_poly.type
_entity_poly.pdbx_seq_one_letter_code
_entity_poly.pdbx_strand_id
1 'polypeptide(L)'
;MITSSQKSTYYGYMSDSTTAEKVVSEKDGLVTKNVKIDNKNDDFKPKKGDFVKLVSKDDGKTFYKQEVVKHDDIPHGLMMKIHEMEM
;
A
#
# COMPACT_ATOMS: atom_id res chain seq x y z
N MET A 1 -5.16 -13.31 24.42
CA MET A 1 -4.26 -12.41 23.66
C MET A 1 -3.74 -13.21 22.47
N ILE A 2 -4.26 -12.96 21.27
CA ILE A 2 -3.86 -13.70 20.06
C ILE A 2 -2.99 -12.73 19.26
N THR A 3 -1.71 -12.61 19.61
CA THR A 3 -0.72 -11.98 18.74
C THR A 3 -0.29 -13.00 17.70
N SER A 4 -1.24 -13.43 16.88
CA SER A 4 -0.91 -14.07 15.61
C SER A 4 -0.23 -12.99 14.81
N SER A 5 1.04 -13.20 14.41
CA SER A 5 1.78 -12.33 13.47
C SER A 5 1.06 -12.32 12.11
N GLN A 6 -0.13 -11.72 12.08
CA GLN A 6 -0.98 -11.60 10.92
C GLN A 6 -0.28 -10.63 9.99
N LYS A 7 0.23 -11.18 8.89
CA LYS A 7 0.75 -10.40 7.78
C LYS A 7 -0.35 -9.42 7.38
N SER A 8 -0.05 -8.14 7.47
CA SER A 8 -0.96 -7.07 7.06
C SER A 8 -0.56 -6.63 5.67
N THR A 9 -1.52 -6.66 4.76
CA THR A 9 -1.36 -6.15 3.40
C THR A 9 -1.91 -4.74 3.33
N TYR A 10 -1.18 -3.88 2.65
CA TYR A 10 -1.50 -2.49 2.43
C TYR A 10 -1.42 -2.19 0.95
N TYR A 11 -2.32 -1.35 0.46
CA TYR A 11 -2.36 -0.89 -0.91
C TYR A 11 -2.13 0.61 -0.94
N GLY A 12 -1.06 1.03 -1.59
CA GLY A 12 -0.67 2.42 -1.75
C GLY A 12 -0.97 2.94 -3.15
N TYR A 13 -1.20 4.24 -3.23
CA TYR A 13 -1.16 5.02 -4.46
C TYR A 13 0.02 5.97 -4.38
N MET A 14 0.91 5.90 -5.36
CA MET A 14 2.19 6.59 -5.35
C MET A 14 2.02 8.04 -5.79
N SER A 15 2.44 8.97 -4.92
CA SER A 15 2.58 10.40 -5.25
C SER A 15 3.85 10.63 -6.08
N ASP A 16 4.89 9.87 -5.77
CA ASP A 16 6.23 9.96 -6.33
C ASP A 16 6.94 8.63 -6.12
N SER A 17 8.21 8.52 -6.51
CA SER A 17 8.91 7.23 -6.47
C SER A 17 9.18 6.67 -5.07
N THR A 18 9.15 7.50 -4.02
CA THR A 18 9.49 7.09 -2.63
C THR A 18 8.37 7.41 -1.63
N THR A 19 7.27 8.02 -2.08
CA THR A 19 6.17 8.42 -1.20
C THR A 19 4.84 8.01 -1.81
N ALA A 20 4.05 7.32 -1.00
CA ALA A 20 2.65 7.07 -1.30
C ALA A 20 1.79 8.24 -0.81
N GLU A 21 0.94 8.74 -1.70
CA GLU A 21 -0.04 9.77 -1.40
C GLU A 21 -1.05 9.26 -0.37
N LYS A 22 -1.55 8.03 -0.61
CA LYS A 22 -2.54 7.35 0.21
C LYS A 22 -2.17 5.88 0.27
N VAL A 23 -2.28 5.29 1.46
CA VAL A 23 -2.09 3.86 1.71
C VAL A 23 -3.29 3.37 2.51
N VAL A 24 -3.91 2.30 2.06
CA VAL A 24 -5.02 1.67 2.78
C VAL A 24 -4.62 0.29 3.29
N SER A 25 -4.99 -0.03 4.52
CA SER A 25 -4.88 -1.39 5.07
C SER A 25 -5.96 -2.29 4.48
N GLU A 26 -5.60 -3.45 3.95
CA GLU A 26 -6.57 -4.47 3.50
C GLU A 26 -7.38 -5.02 4.69
N LYS A 27 -6.77 -5.09 5.88
CA LYS A 27 -7.34 -5.72 7.06
C LYS A 27 -8.51 -4.94 7.65
N ASP A 28 -8.38 -3.63 7.72
CA ASP A 28 -9.28 -2.73 8.46
C ASP A 28 -9.75 -1.54 7.60
N GLY A 29 -9.22 -1.37 6.39
CA GLY A 29 -9.62 -0.30 5.48
C GLY A 29 -9.19 1.10 5.95
N LEU A 30 -8.22 1.20 6.85
CA LEU A 30 -7.70 2.48 7.34
C LEU A 30 -6.81 3.13 6.29
N VAL A 31 -7.12 4.38 5.96
CA VAL A 31 -6.40 5.18 4.97
C VAL A 31 -5.42 6.11 5.67
N THR A 32 -4.14 5.94 5.39
CA THR A 32 -3.05 6.80 5.83
C THR A 32 -2.53 7.60 4.65
N LYS A 33 -2.32 8.90 4.83
CA LYS A 33 -1.83 9.79 3.78
C LYS A 33 -0.34 10.08 3.97
N ASN A 34 0.34 10.42 2.87
CA ASN A 34 1.71 10.93 2.86
C ASN A 34 2.73 9.97 3.51
N VAL A 35 2.61 8.69 3.15
CA VAL A 35 3.42 7.59 3.70
C VAL A 35 4.72 7.50 2.93
N LYS A 36 5.85 7.68 3.62
CA LYS A 36 7.17 7.42 3.04
C LYS A 36 7.40 5.92 2.92
N ILE A 37 7.77 5.48 1.74
CA ILE A 37 8.12 4.10 1.45
C ILE A 37 9.62 4.10 1.19
N ASP A 38 10.39 3.57 2.13
CA ASP A 38 11.81 3.35 1.91
C ASP A 38 11.94 2.31 0.78
N ASN A 39 12.42 2.74 -0.38
CA ASN A 39 12.76 1.85 -1.50
C ASN A 39 14.03 1.09 -1.15
N LYS A 40 13.90 0.10 -0.27
CA LYS A 40 15.00 -0.81 0.06
C LYS A 40 15.27 -1.83 -1.04
N ASN A 41 14.35 -1.98 -1.98
CA ASN A 41 14.42 -2.95 -3.06
C ASN A 41 14.71 -2.24 -4.38
N ASP A 42 15.84 -2.54 -5.02
CA ASP A 42 16.27 -1.86 -6.26
C ASP A 42 15.29 -2.12 -7.43
N ASP A 43 14.56 -3.23 -7.38
CA ASP A 43 13.52 -3.59 -8.35
C ASP A 43 12.22 -2.79 -8.15
N PHE A 44 12.00 -2.28 -6.94
CA PHE A 44 10.81 -1.50 -6.60
C PHE A 44 11.02 -0.03 -7.00
N LYS A 45 10.70 0.27 -8.27
CA LYS A 45 10.75 1.61 -8.86
C LYS A 45 9.35 2.08 -9.29
N PRO A 46 8.42 2.31 -8.34
CA PRO A 46 7.13 2.89 -8.67
C PRO A 46 7.25 4.32 -9.22
N LYS A 47 6.26 4.72 -10.02
CA LYS A 47 6.09 6.07 -10.53
C LYS A 47 4.87 6.74 -9.91
N LYS A 48 4.80 8.06 -10.05
CA LYS A 48 3.59 8.82 -9.70
C LYS A 48 2.40 8.25 -10.46
N GLY A 49 1.34 7.93 -9.75
CA GLY A 49 0.13 7.32 -10.30
C GLY A 49 0.13 5.79 -10.32
N ASP A 50 1.23 5.15 -9.92
CA ASP A 50 1.26 3.69 -9.79
C ASP A 50 0.61 3.26 -8.48
N PHE A 51 -0.06 2.11 -8.54
CA PHE A 51 -0.51 1.42 -7.34
C PHE A 51 0.56 0.46 -6.87
N VAL A 52 0.72 0.37 -5.55
CA VAL A 52 1.72 -0.51 -4.94
C VAL A 52 1.07 -1.37 -3.87
N LYS A 53 1.49 -2.62 -3.80
CA LYS A 53 1.12 -3.56 -2.74
C LYS A 53 2.29 -3.70 -1.79
N LEU A 54 2.06 -3.39 -0.53
CA LEU A 54 3.02 -3.47 0.55
C LEU A 54 2.56 -4.53 1.54
N VAL A 55 3.44 -5.45 1.92
CA VAL A 55 3.13 -6.44 2.94
C VAL A 55 4.08 -6.29 4.11
N SER A 56 3.49 -6.13 5.30
CA SER A 56 4.21 -6.04 6.57
C SER A 56 3.86 -7.22 7.47
N LYS A 57 4.82 -7.65 8.28
CA LYS A 57 4.58 -8.62 9.37
C LYS A 57 4.50 -7.95 10.74
N ASP A 58 4.79 -6.66 10.81
CA ASP A 58 4.98 -5.88 12.04
C ASP A 58 4.05 -4.64 12.04
N ASP A 59 2.82 -4.80 11.58
CA ASP A 59 1.80 -3.74 11.53
C ASP A 59 2.26 -2.44 10.82
N GLY A 60 3.03 -2.58 9.75
CA GLY A 60 3.47 -1.44 8.92
C GLY A 60 4.80 -0.83 9.35
N LYS A 61 5.48 -1.36 10.38
CA LYS A 61 6.85 -0.93 10.73
C LYS A 61 7.89 -1.28 9.66
N THR A 62 7.75 -2.45 9.07
CA THR A 62 8.68 -2.95 8.06
C THR A 62 7.92 -3.63 6.94
N PHE A 63 8.10 -3.18 5.71
CA PHE A 63 7.57 -3.84 4.53
C PHE A 63 8.63 -4.80 4.01
N TYR A 64 8.30 -6.09 3.99
CA TYR A 64 9.20 -7.12 3.45
C TYR A 64 8.86 -7.46 1.99
N LYS A 65 7.66 -7.10 1.53
CA LYS A 65 7.23 -7.26 0.14
C LYS A 65 6.66 -5.93 -0.35
N GLN A 66 7.20 -5.46 -1.47
CA GLN A 66 6.81 -4.23 -2.13
C GLN A 66 6.72 -4.54 -3.62
N GLU A 67 5.53 -4.43 -4.19
CA GLU A 67 5.28 -4.75 -5.60
C GLU A 67 4.45 -3.64 -6.22
N VAL A 68 4.76 -3.25 -7.46
CA VAL A 68 3.88 -2.40 -8.26
C VAL A 68 2.76 -3.27 -8.81
N VAL A 69 1.52 -2.88 -8.55
CA VAL A 69 0.32 -3.63 -8.93
C VAL A 69 -0.59 -2.76 -9.80
N LYS A 70 -1.52 -3.40 -10.51
CA LYS A 70 -2.50 -2.68 -11.33
C LYS A 70 -3.79 -2.45 -10.56
N HIS A 71 -4.67 -1.64 -11.12
CA HIS A 71 -6.02 -1.41 -10.58
C HIS A 71 -6.81 -2.71 -10.38
N ASP A 72 -6.66 -3.71 -11.26
CA ASP A 72 -7.35 -5.01 -11.16
C ASP A 72 -6.88 -5.85 -9.97
N ASP A 73 -5.67 -5.63 -9.47
CA ASP A 73 -5.10 -6.39 -8.35
C ASP A 73 -5.54 -5.85 -6.98
N ILE A 74 -6.23 -4.71 -6.97
CA ILE A 74 -6.69 -4.03 -5.77
C ILE A 74 -8.14 -4.43 -5.50
N PRO A 75 -8.46 -4.91 -4.29
CA PRO A 75 -9.84 -5.19 -3.91
C PRO A 75 -10.74 -3.96 -4.14
N HIS A 76 -11.89 -4.14 -4.80
CA HIS A 76 -12.80 -3.04 -5.14
C HIS A 76 -13.17 -2.15 -3.94
N GLY A 77 -13.33 -2.72 -2.74
CA GLY A 77 -13.63 -1.95 -1.52
C GLY A 77 -12.49 -1.05 -1.04
N LEU A 78 -11.24 -1.39 -1.37
CA LEU A 78 -10.05 -0.59 -1.09
C LEU A 78 -9.82 0.44 -2.19
N MET A 79 -10.08 0.07 -3.45
CA MET A 79 -9.96 0.94 -4.61
C MET A 79 -10.63 2.30 -4.37
N MET A 80 -11.90 2.29 -3.92
CA MET A 80 -12.67 3.51 -3.62
C MET A 80 -12.05 4.39 -2.52
N LYS A 81 -11.27 3.81 -1.61
CA LYS A 81 -10.62 4.52 -0.49
C LYS A 81 -9.30 5.16 -0.89
N ILE A 82 -8.56 4.52 -1.80
CA ILE A 82 -7.24 5.00 -2.24
C ILE A 82 -7.41 5.99 -3.39
N HIS A 83 -8.40 5.77 -4.26
CA HIS A 83 -8.74 6.65 -5.36
C HIS A 83 -10.27 6.74 -5.46
N GLU A 84 -10.82 7.93 -5.20
CA GLU A 84 -12.23 8.20 -5.47
C GLU A 84 -12.39 8.33 -6.99
N MET A 85 -13.11 7.38 -7.60
CA MET A 85 -13.63 7.60 -8.95
C MET A 85 -14.75 8.64 -8.82
N GLU A 86 -14.43 9.91 -9.05
CA GLU A 86 -15.45 10.91 -9.36
C GLU A 86 -16.17 10.45 -10.63
N MET A 87 -17.49 10.26 -10.53
CA MET A 87 -18.40 9.98 -11.66
C MET A 87 -18.59 11.22 -12.53
#